data_AF-J4Q9P9-F1
#
_entry.id   AF-J4Q9P9-F1
#
_cell.length_a   1.000
_cell.length_b   1.000
_cell.length_c   1.000
_cell.angle_alpha   90.00
_cell.angle_beta   90.00
_cell.angle_gamma   90.00
#
_symmetry.space_group_name_H-M   'P 1'
#
loop_
_entity.id
_entity.type
_entity.pdbx_description
1 polymer ?
#
loop_
_entity_poly.entity_id
_entity_poly.type
_entity_poly.pdbx_seq_one_letter_code
_entity_poly.pdbx_strand_id
1 'polypeptide(L)'
;MCKTTSSLLAALVIAGSVFFPPARAEAIDAWGIAAQALGVLGAYHSALGAVLALGNDVSAQVQSQRQDLAENGRARNARDIELVDGIMERLVRDGDYVLRVNSLPFTWAVTDSPVFNAACYPTDYVTINRGLIRGLNSNVDELAAVLGHEMTHGIRQHSAHNYAQAAAQFYGMSFLNMNFGLMDWNKLNALVGYSVAKNVTLPTEYEADEGGFRIMTSAGFNPAAGRRRWRAWAISTILQRSGAR
;
A
#
# COMPACT_ATOMS: atom_id res chain seq x y z
N MET A 1 -93.68 -14.60 4.60
CA MET A 1 -93.51 -13.14 4.77
C MET A 1 -93.26 -12.84 6.24
N CYS A 2 -92.35 -11.91 6.54
CA CYS A 2 -91.97 -11.40 7.89
C CYS A 2 -91.27 -12.40 8.83
N LYS A 3 -90.30 -12.05 9.68
CA LYS A 3 -89.41 -10.89 9.89
C LYS A 3 -88.53 -11.25 11.11
N THR A 4 -87.23 -10.91 11.09
CA THR A 4 -86.38 -10.36 12.20
C THR A 4 -86.25 -11.14 13.53
N THR A 5 -85.12 -11.25 14.26
CA THR A 5 -83.83 -10.55 14.31
C THR A 5 -82.96 -11.17 15.43
N SER A 6 -81.63 -11.06 15.30
CA SER A 6 -80.63 -10.81 16.37
C SER A 6 -80.39 -11.87 17.46
N SER A 7 -79.18 -12.10 17.98
CA SER A 7 -77.82 -11.58 17.78
C SER A 7 -76.88 -12.49 18.58
N LEU A 8 -75.61 -12.59 18.14
CA LEU A 8 -74.37 -12.40 18.92
C LEU A 8 -73.24 -13.35 18.48
N LEU A 9 -72.19 -12.70 17.97
CA LEU A 9 -70.85 -13.23 17.79
C LEU A 9 -70.25 -13.69 19.12
N ALA A 10 -69.53 -14.81 19.08
CA ALA A 10 -68.37 -15.03 19.94
C ALA A 10 -67.23 -15.53 19.05
N ALA A 11 -66.29 -14.64 18.74
CA ALA A 11 -65.03 -14.99 18.09
C ALA A 11 -64.13 -15.69 19.13
N LEU A 12 -63.77 -16.94 18.84
CA LEU A 12 -62.83 -17.73 19.62
C LEU A 12 -61.41 -17.35 19.19
N VAL A 13 -60.73 -16.47 19.93
CA VAL A 13 -59.28 -16.26 19.80
C VAL A 13 -58.59 -17.21 20.76
N ILE A 14 -58.00 -18.28 20.21
CA ILE A 14 -57.17 -19.23 20.95
C ILE A 14 -55.76 -18.64 21.11
N ALA A 15 -55.23 -18.87 22.30
CA ALA A 15 -53.97 -18.43 22.86
C ALA A 15 -52.71 -18.69 22.01
N GLY A 16 -51.75 -17.78 22.18
CA GLY A 16 -50.38 -17.94 21.68
C GLY A 16 -49.53 -16.71 21.99
N SER A 17 -49.47 -16.27 23.25
CA SER A 17 -48.45 -15.29 23.65
C SER A 17 -47.08 -15.98 23.61
N VAL A 18 -46.41 -15.91 22.47
CA VAL A 18 -44.97 -16.14 22.37
C VAL A 18 -44.32 -15.02 23.16
N PHE A 19 -43.93 -15.31 24.40
CA PHE A 19 -42.99 -14.49 25.14
C PHE A 19 -41.67 -14.52 24.36
N PHE A 20 -41.42 -13.50 23.54
CA PHE A 20 -40.05 -13.17 23.18
C PHE A 20 -39.37 -12.69 24.47
N PRO A 21 -38.30 -13.35 24.96
CA PRO A 21 -37.48 -12.72 25.98
C PRO A 21 -37.04 -11.35 25.42
N PRO A 22 -37.00 -10.28 26.23
CA PRO A 22 -36.38 -9.05 25.76
C PRO A 22 -34.99 -9.42 25.27
N ALA A 23 -34.65 -9.01 24.04
CA ALA A 23 -33.28 -9.13 23.55
C ALA A 23 -32.39 -8.54 24.65
N ARG A 24 -31.60 -9.38 25.33
CA ARG A 24 -30.60 -8.87 26.25
C ARG A 24 -29.74 -7.97 25.37
N ALA A 25 -29.73 -6.67 25.66
CA ALA A 25 -28.69 -5.81 25.15
C ALA A 25 -27.39 -6.49 25.57
N GLU A 26 -26.68 -7.10 24.61
CA GLU A 26 -25.33 -7.57 24.88
C GLU A 26 -24.59 -6.33 25.35
N ALA A 27 -24.23 -6.32 26.64
CA ALA A 27 -23.35 -5.30 27.16
C ALA A 27 -22.10 -5.38 26.28
N ILE A 28 -21.85 -4.30 25.54
CA ILE A 28 -20.63 -4.14 24.77
C ILE A 28 -19.49 -4.48 25.73
N ASP A 29 -18.81 -5.61 25.50
CA ASP A 29 -17.71 -6.05 26.35
C ASP A 29 -16.56 -5.07 26.14
N ALA A 30 -16.58 -3.98 26.91
CA ALA A 30 -15.61 -2.91 26.81
C ALA A 30 -14.19 -3.44 27.08
N TRP A 31 -14.06 -4.47 27.91
CA TRP A 31 -12.78 -5.14 28.17
C TRP A 31 -12.35 -6.00 26.98
N GLY A 32 -13.26 -6.75 26.37
CA GLY A 32 -13.03 -7.48 25.13
C GLY A 32 -12.64 -6.57 23.97
N ILE A 33 -13.30 -5.44 23.80
CA ILE A 33 -12.97 -4.43 22.78
C ILE A 33 -11.59 -3.81 23.06
N ALA A 34 -11.32 -3.44 24.32
CA ALA A 34 -10.02 -2.90 24.70
C ALA A 34 -8.88 -3.91 24.47
N ALA A 35 -9.08 -5.18 24.83
CA ALA A 35 -8.11 -6.24 24.59
C ALA A 35 -7.88 -6.50 23.10
N GLN A 36 -8.92 -6.50 22.28
CA GLN A 36 -8.80 -6.61 20.82
C GLN A 36 -8.05 -5.42 20.22
N ALA A 37 -8.37 -4.19 20.64
CA ALA A 37 -7.71 -2.99 20.16
C ALA A 37 -6.20 -3.00 20.50
N LEU A 38 -5.84 -3.40 21.73
CA LEU A 38 -4.44 -3.57 22.14
C LEU A 38 -3.74 -4.67 21.34
N GLY A 39 -4.45 -5.78 21.05
CA GLY A 39 -3.91 -6.87 20.25
C GLY A 39 -3.61 -6.46 18.81
N VAL A 40 -4.52 -5.70 18.16
CA VAL A 40 -4.31 -5.15 16.81
C VAL A 40 -3.15 -4.15 16.81
N LEU A 41 -3.04 -3.30 17.83
CA LEU A 41 -1.93 -2.36 17.97
C LEU A 41 -0.58 -3.08 18.11
N GLY A 42 -0.53 -4.14 18.94
CA GLY A 42 0.66 -4.97 19.08
C GLY A 42 1.04 -5.68 17.79
N ALA A 43 0.05 -6.22 17.06
CA ALA A 43 0.27 -6.85 15.76
C ALA A 43 0.83 -5.86 14.73
N TYR A 44 0.30 -4.64 14.68
CA TYR A 44 0.81 -3.57 13.84
C TYR A 44 2.27 -3.22 14.15
N HIS A 45 2.61 -2.97 15.42
CA HIS A 45 3.98 -2.62 15.78
C HIS A 45 4.97 -3.75 15.54
N SER A 46 4.56 -5.00 15.77
CA SER A 46 5.37 -6.19 15.48
C SER A 46 5.63 -6.33 13.98
N ALA A 47 4.57 -6.24 13.16
CA ALA A 47 4.68 -6.29 11.71
C ALA A 47 5.51 -5.12 11.15
N LEU A 48 5.31 -3.91 11.67
CA LEU A 48 6.08 -2.74 11.28
C LEU A 48 7.57 -2.95 11.59
N GLY A 49 7.91 -3.35 12.82
CA GLY A 49 9.30 -3.63 13.21
C GLY A 49 9.98 -4.64 12.30
N ALA A 50 9.25 -5.67 11.87
CA ALA A 50 9.75 -6.66 10.93
C ALA A 50 10.01 -6.10 9.53
N VAL A 51 9.04 -5.39 8.96
CA VAL A 51 9.17 -4.83 7.61
C VAL A 51 10.26 -3.76 7.59
N LEU A 52 10.37 -2.97 8.65
CA LEU A 52 11.42 -2.00 8.87
C LEU A 52 12.80 -2.65 9.01
N ALA A 53 12.91 -3.85 9.58
CA ALA A 53 14.16 -4.59 9.65
C ALA A 53 14.62 -5.07 8.26
N LEU A 54 13.68 -5.43 7.37
CA LEU A 54 13.98 -5.79 5.98
C LEU A 54 14.58 -4.61 5.22
N GLY A 55 14.16 -3.38 5.54
CA GLY A 55 14.72 -2.14 5.01
C GLY A 55 16.23 -2.00 5.19
N ASN A 56 16.80 -2.63 6.22
CA ASN A 56 18.23 -2.61 6.53
C ASN A 56 18.93 -3.95 6.20
N ASP A 57 18.33 -4.81 5.37
CA ASP A 57 18.86 -6.12 5.03
C ASP A 57 19.13 -6.23 3.52
N VAL A 58 20.41 -6.37 3.17
CA VAL A 58 20.86 -6.46 1.76
C VAL A 58 20.32 -7.71 1.08
N SER A 59 20.19 -8.82 1.80
CA SER A 59 19.62 -10.06 1.26
C SER A 59 18.14 -9.87 0.95
N ALA A 60 17.41 -9.15 1.82
CA ALA A 60 16.03 -8.79 1.60
C ALA A 60 15.87 -7.86 0.38
N GLN A 61 16.75 -6.87 0.21
CA GLN A 61 16.75 -5.98 -0.96
C GLN A 61 17.00 -6.75 -2.26
N VAL A 62 18.02 -7.60 -2.30
CA VAL A 62 18.31 -8.47 -3.46
C VAL A 62 17.14 -9.41 -3.75
N GLN A 63 16.52 -9.98 -2.72
CA GLN A 63 15.36 -10.87 -2.88
C GLN A 63 14.14 -10.11 -3.43
N SER A 64 13.91 -8.87 -2.99
CA SER A 64 12.84 -8.01 -3.52
C SER A 64 13.01 -7.79 -5.02
N GLN A 65 14.23 -7.47 -5.46
CA GLN A 65 14.56 -7.31 -6.87
C GLN A 65 14.39 -8.62 -7.64
N ARG A 66 14.86 -9.75 -7.11
CA ARG A 66 14.71 -11.05 -7.77
C ARG A 66 13.25 -11.43 -7.96
N GLN A 67 12.42 -11.23 -6.94
CA GLN A 67 11.00 -11.51 -7.01
C GLN A 67 10.32 -10.64 -8.06
N ASP A 68 10.56 -9.33 -8.03
CA ASP A 68 9.99 -8.39 -9.01
C ASP A 68 10.40 -8.76 -10.45
N LEU A 69 11.68 -9.07 -10.68
CA LEU A 69 12.16 -9.48 -12.00
C LEU A 69 11.64 -10.86 -12.43
N ALA A 70 11.35 -11.76 -11.50
CA ALA A 70 10.72 -13.05 -11.79
C ALA A 70 9.24 -12.89 -12.17
N GLU A 71 8.52 -11.98 -11.51
CA GLU A 71 7.10 -11.70 -11.75
C GLU A 71 6.88 -10.86 -13.02
N ASN A 72 7.67 -9.79 -13.19
CA ASN A 72 7.46 -8.77 -14.23
C ASN A 72 8.42 -8.89 -15.43
N GLY A 73 9.43 -9.77 -15.33
CA GLY A 73 10.48 -9.93 -16.33
C GLY A 73 11.49 -8.78 -16.33
N ARG A 74 12.74 -9.06 -16.69
CA ARG A 74 13.76 -8.01 -16.87
C ARG A 74 13.62 -7.34 -18.24
N ALA A 75 13.63 -6.01 -18.26
CA ALA A 75 13.64 -5.26 -19.51
C ALA A 75 14.88 -5.61 -20.34
N ARG A 76 14.71 -5.64 -21.67
CA ARG A 76 15.79 -5.96 -22.62
C ARG A 76 16.24 -4.75 -23.46
N ASN A 77 15.47 -3.67 -23.42
CA ASN A 77 15.77 -2.47 -24.20
C ASN A 77 16.87 -1.67 -23.51
N ALA A 78 18.07 -1.63 -24.11
CA ALA A 78 19.23 -0.94 -23.55
C ALA A 78 18.99 0.57 -23.36
N ARG A 79 18.23 1.23 -24.25
CA ARG A 79 17.93 2.66 -24.13
C ARG A 79 17.03 2.99 -22.95
N ASP A 80 16.07 2.11 -22.66
CA ASP A 80 15.19 2.27 -21.51
C ASP A 80 15.96 2.10 -20.20
N ILE A 81 16.87 1.13 -20.15
CA ILE A 81 17.75 0.88 -19.01
C ILE A 81 18.68 2.08 -18.79
N GLU A 82 19.41 2.50 -19.82
CA GLU A 82 20.34 3.64 -19.74
C GLU A 82 19.63 4.95 -19.34
N LEU A 83 18.43 5.19 -19.86
CA LEU A 83 17.61 6.34 -19.48
C LEU A 83 17.26 6.33 -18.00
N VAL A 84 16.77 5.20 -17.48
CA VAL A 84 16.36 5.08 -16.07
C VAL A 84 17.58 5.10 -15.15
N ASP A 85 18.65 4.41 -15.51
CA ASP A 85 19.91 4.39 -14.76
C ASP A 85 20.46 5.80 -14.62
N GLY A 86 20.55 6.57 -15.72
CA GLY A 86 21.03 7.95 -15.67
C GLY A 86 20.16 8.89 -14.82
N ILE A 87 18.84 8.65 -14.76
CA ILE A 87 17.94 9.43 -13.89
C ILE A 87 18.13 9.05 -12.42
N MET A 88 18.08 7.75 -12.11
CA MET A 88 18.21 7.25 -10.75
C MET A 88 19.58 7.57 -10.14
N GLU A 89 20.65 7.38 -10.91
CA GLU A 89 22.01 7.76 -10.49
C GLU A 89 22.08 9.25 -10.12
N ARG A 90 21.46 10.11 -10.92
CA ARG A 90 21.44 11.56 -10.67
C ARG A 90 20.58 11.91 -9.46
N LEU A 91 19.40 11.31 -9.29
CA LEU A 91 18.55 11.53 -8.11
C LEU A 91 19.24 11.07 -6.82
N VAL A 92 19.90 9.91 -6.85
CA VAL A 92 20.61 9.34 -5.69
C VAL A 92 21.87 10.14 -5.34
N ARG A 93 22.61 10.61 -6.35
CA ARG A 93 23.87 11.34 -6.12
C ARG A 93 23.65 12.81 -5.74
N ASP A 94 22.76 13.49 -6.45
CA ASP A 94 22.63 14.95 -6.39
C ASP A 94 21.34 15.41 -5.68
N GLY A 95 20.42 14.49 -5.38
CA GLY A 95 19.16 14.79 -4.71
C GLY A 95 19.32 15.07 -3.22
N ASP A 96 18.57 16.05 -2.72
CA ASP A 96 18.49 16.39 -1.30
C ASP A 96 17.47 15.49 -0.58
N TYR A 97 17.98 14.42 0.02
CA TYR A 97 17.22 13.51 0.87
C TYR A 97 18.07 12.91 1.99
N VAL A 98 17.42 12.34 2.98
CA VAL A 98 18.06 11.64 4.10
C VAL A 98 17.34 10.31 4.32
N LEU A 99 18.11 9.22 4.28
CA LEU A 99 17.60 7.90 4.60
C LEU A 99 17.39 7.74 6.10
N ARG A 100 16.42 6.92 6.50
CA ARG A 100 16.24 6.53 7.90
C ARG A 100 17.31 5.53 8.30
N VAL A 101 17.49 5.35 9.61
CA VAL A 101 18.52 4.46 10.19
C VAL A 101 18.40 3.00 9.74
N ASN A 102 17.21 2.59 9.33
CA ASN A 102 16.85 1.25 8.92
C ASN A 102 16.53 1.17 7.41
N SER A 103 17.23 1.99 6.63
CA SER A 103 17.13 2.04 5.17
C SER A 103 18.49 1.78 4.54
N LEU A 104 18.47 1.19 3.35
CA LEU A 104 19.65 0.96 2.53
C LEU A 104 19.73 2.01 1.41
N PRO A 105 20.91 2.21 0.80
CA PRO A 105 21.00 2.93 -0.46
C PRO A 105 20.03 2.34 -1.49
N PHE A 106 19.40 3.21 -2.28
CA PHE A 106 18.45 2.79 -3.29
C PHE A 106 19.11 1.88 -4.33
N THR A 107 18.40 0.82 -4.68
CA THR A 107 18.70 -0.01 -5.86
C THR A 107 17.50 0.02 -6.79
N TRP A 108 17.68 -0.28 -8.07
CA TRP A 108 16.57 -0.23 -9.02
C TRP A 108 16.71 -1.25 -10.14
N ALA A 109 15.60 -1.52 -10.81
CA ALA A 109 15.61 -2.21 -12.10
C ALA A 109 14.43 -1.82 -12.98
N VAL A 110 14.64 -1.94 -14.29
CA VAL A 110 13.58 -1.80 -15.28
C VAL A 110 12.98 -3.18 -15.59
N THR A 111 11.67 -3.30 -15.45
CA THR A 111 10.93 -4.53 -15.77
C THR A 111 10.33 -4.46 -17.17
N ASP A 112 10.07 -5.63 -17.78
CA ASP A 112 9.42 -5.69 -19.10
C ASP A 112 7.89 -5.51 -19.04
N SER A 113 7.35 -5.25 -17.85
CA SER A 113 5.92 -5.09 -17.65
C SER A 113 5.34 -3.93 -18.49
N PRO A 114 4.24 -4.15 -19.24
CA PRO A 114 3.57 -3.10 -20.00
C PRO A 114 2.71 -2.19 -19.11
N VAL A 115 2.56 -2.50 -17.82
CA VAL A 115 1.75 -1.72 -16.88
C VAL A 115 2.42 -0.37 -16.64
N PHE A 116 1.66 0.72 -16.73
CA PHE A 116 2.12 2.06 -16.40
C PHE A 116 2.31 2.19 -14.87
N ASN A 117 3.50 1.87 -14.36
CA ASN A 117 3.78 1.87 -12.93
C ASN A 117 5.27 2.01 -12.61
N ALA A 118 5.56 2.58 -11.45
CA ALA A 118 6.81 2.44 -10.71
C ALA A 118 6.45 2.36 -9.21
N ALA A 119 7.35 1.82 -8.39
CA ALA A 119 7.13 1.73 -6.96
C ALA A 119 8.43 1.50 -6.18
N CYS A 120 8.46 1.97 -4.94
CA CYS A 120 9.54 1.66 -3.99
C CYS A 120 9.09 0.64 -2.94
N TYR A 121 9.85 -0.45 -2.85
CA TYR A 121 9.66 -1.51 -1.86
C TYR A 121 10.19 -1.05 -0.50
N PRO A 122 9.75 -1.67 0.61
CA PRO A 122 10.29 -1.35 1.94
C PRO A 122 11.79 -1.58 2.10
N THR A 123 12.42 -2.27 1.15
CA THR A 123 13.87 -2.53 1.05
C THR A 123 14.65 -1.45 0.30
N ASP A 124 14.02 -0.32 -0.02
CA ASP A 124 14.59 0.73 -0.86
C ASP A 124 14.97 0.23 -2.28
N TYR A 125 14.36 -0.88 -2.72
CA TYR A 125 14.39 -1.32 -4.11
C TYR A 125 13.28 -0.60 -4.90
N VAL A 126 13.64 0.07 -6.00
CA VAL A 126 12.72 0.77 -6.89
C VAL A 126 12.50 -0.06 -8.15
N THR A 127 11.25 -0.44 -8.41
CA THR A 127 10.84 -1.07 -9.67
C THR A 127 10.29 -0.03 -10.64
N ILE A 128 10.70 -0.12 -11.90
CA ILE A 128 10.25 0.77 -12.97
C ILE A 128 9.75 -0.10 -14.12
N ASN A 129 8.46 -0.01 -14.46
CA ASN A 129 7.93 -0.78 -15.57
C ASN A 129 8.18 -0.08 -16.90
N ARG A 130 8.50 -0.86 -17.94
CA ARG A 130 8.58 -0.37 -19.33
C ARG A 130 7.33 0.42 -19.75
N GLY A 131 6.15 0.02 -19.28
CA GLY A 131 4.90 0.74 -19.51
C GLY A 131 4.92 2.21 -19.06
N LEU A 132 5.55 2.51 -17.92
CA LEU A 132 5.70 3.89 -17.42
C LEU A 132 6.56 4.71 -18.38
N ILE A 133 7.72 4.18 -18.77
CA ILE A 133 8.68 4.86 -19.67
C ILE A 133 7.98 5.22 -20.98
N ARG A 134 7.19 4.29 -21.54
CA ARG A 134 6.44 4.53 -22.77
C ARG A 134 5.30 5.52 -22.59
N GLY A 135 4.54 5.45 -21.50
CA GLY A 135 3.46 6.39 -21.24
C GLY A 135 3.93 7.83 -21.01
N LEU A 136 5.16 8.02 -20.52
CA LEU A 136 5.80 9.34 -20.38
C LEU A 136 6.63 9.73 -21.61
N ASN A 137 6.53 8.99 -22.71
CA ASN A 137 7.31 9.20 -23.94
C ASN A 137 8.82 9.32 -23.70
N SER A 138 9.37 8.57 -22.74
CA SER A 138 10.78 8.62 -22.35
C SER A 138 11.24 10.02 -21.91
N ASN A 139 10.33 10.86 -21.40
CA ASN A 139 10.66 12.19 -20.93
C ASN A 139 11.42 12.11 -19.60
N VAL A 140 12.66 12.60 -19.62
CA VAL A 140 13.61 12.55 -18.49
C VAL A 140 13.06 13.25 -17.25
N ASP A 141 12.52 14.46 -17.40
CA ASP A 141 12.06 15.26 -16.26
C ASP A 141 10.74 14.73 -15.66
N GLU A 142 9.84 14.21 -16.50
CA GLU A 142 8.61 13.56 -16.02
C GLU A 142 8.92 12.25 -15.30
N LEU A 143 9.87 11.45 -15.80
CA LEU A 143 10.35 10.24 -15.13
C LEU A 143 11.05 10.60 -13.80
N ALA A 144 11.89 11.61 -13.78
CA ALA A 144 12.56 12.06 -12.56
C ALA A 144 11.56 12.49 -11.48
N ALA A 145 10.46 13.15 -11.86
CA ALA A 145 9.38 13.47 -10.93
C ALA A 145 8.76 12.21 -10.32
N VAL A 146 8.40 11.22 -11.16
CA VAL A 146 7.81 9.94 -10.70
C VAL A 146 8.77 9.20 -9.78
N LEU A 147 10.03 9.10 -10.17
CA LEU A 147 11.03 8.35 -9.41
C LEU A 147 11.39 9.05 -8.10
N GLY A 148 11.44 10.39 -8.07
CA GLY A 148 11.58 11.16 -6.83
C GLY A 148 10.41 10.94 -5.86
N HIS A 149 9.17 10.89 -6.39
CA HIS A 149 7.99 10.58 -5.58
C HIS A 149 8.08 9.16 -5.00
N GLU A 150 8.44 8.16 -5.81
CA GLU A 150 8.59 6.77 -5.33
C GLU A 150 9.75 6.62 -4.34
N MET A 151 10.89 7.30 -4.55
CA MET A 151 11.96 7.38 -3.55
C MET A 151 11.45 7.94 -2.23
N THR A 152 10.57 8.95 -2.27
CA THR A 152 10.00 9.53 -1.04
C THR A 152 9.12 8.54 -0.29
N HIS A 153 8.37 7.67 -0.97
CA HIS A 153 7.68 6.56 -0.30
C HIS A 153 8.63 5.62 0.46
N GLY A 154 9.80 5.32 -0.12
CA GLY A 154 10.86 4.55 0.54
C GLY A 154 11.44 5.28 1.76
N ILE A 155 11.90 6.52 1.57
CA ILE A 155 12.47 7.38 2.62
C ILE A 155 11.51 7.53 3.81
N ARG A 156 10.22 7.74 3.53
CA ARG A 156 9.19 7.90 4.55
C ARG A 156 8.60 6.58 5.04
N GLN A 157 9.05 5.45 4.49
CA GLN A 157 8.66 4.10 4.86
C GLN A 157 7.15 3.85 4.72
N HIS A 158 6.49 4.55 3.80
CA HIS A 158 5.05 4.45 3.56
C HIS A 158 4.65 3.00 3.24
N SER A 159 5.38 2.32 2.36
CA SER A 159 5.14 0.91 2.03
C SER A 159 5.24 0.01 3.26
N ALA A 160 6.17 0.27 4.19
CA ALA A 160 6.31 -0.51 5.42
C ALA A 160 5.13 -0.33 6.36
N HIS A 161 4.65 0.91 6.52
CA HIS A 161 3.44 1.22 7.27
C HIS A 161 2.19 0.54 6.66
N ASN A 162 2.07 0.55 5.34
CA ASN A 162 0.96 -0.11 4.64
C ASN A 162 0.99 -1.63 4.83
N TYR A 163 2.17 -2.26 4.71
CA TYR A 163 2.35 -3.68 5.01
C TYR A 163 1.92 -4.00 6.43
N ALA A 164 2.40 -3.22 7.41
CA ALA A 164 2.09 -3.44 8.82
C ALA A 164 0.60 -3.27 9.13
N GLN A 165 -0.04 -2.27 8.54
CA GLN A 165 -1.47 -2.03 8.69
C GLN A 165 -2.29 -3.19 8.11
N ALA A 166 -1.95 -3.64 6.90
CA ALA A 166 -2.64 -4.75 6.27
C ALA A 166 -2.43 -6.07 7.04
N ALA A 167 -1.20 -6.35 7.45
CA ALA A 167 -0.87 -7.46 8.33
C ALA A 167 -1.75 -7.46 9.60
N ALA A 168 -1.83 -6.33 10.29
CA ALA A 168 -2.64 -6.21 11.49
C ALA A 168 -4.14 -6.40 11.22
N GLN A 169 -4.64 -5.89 10.09
CA GLN A 169 -6.04 -6.01 9.69
C GLN A 169 -6.45 -7.43 9.29
N PHE A 170 -5.63 -8.11 8.47
CA PHE A 170 -5.96 -9.45 7.96
C PHE A 170 -5.86 -10.54 9.03
N TYR A 171 -4.96 -10.38 10.01
CA TYR A 171 -4.63 -11.48 10.92
C TYR A 171 -4.91 -11.19 12.40
N GLY A 172 -5.18 -9.93 12.77
CA GLY A 172 -5.56 -9.56 14.13
C GLY A 172 -4.62 -10.12 15.20
N MET A 173 -5.19 -10.71 16.27
CA MET A 173 -4.40 -11.30 17.36
C MET A 173 -3.61 -12.56 16.96
N SER A 174 -3.99 -13.29 15.90
CA SER A 174 -3.24 -14.46 15.43
C SER A 174 -1.83 -14.08 14.96
N PHE A 175 -1.63 -12.81 14.62
CA PHE A 175 -0.34 -12.24 14.24
C PHE A 175 0.61 -11.99 15.42
N LEU A 176 0.10 -11.83 16.66
CA LEU A 176 0.96 -11.59 17.84
C LEU A 176 1.87 -12.78 18.16
N ASN A 177 1.44 -13.99 17.81
CA ASN A 177 2.20 -15.22 18.01
C ASN A 177 3.20 -15.51 16.88
N MET A 178 3.19 -14.73 15.80
CA MET A 178 4.18 -14.86 14.73
C MET A 178 5.50 -14.20 15.15
N ASN A 179 6.59 -14.97 15.10
CA ASN A 179 7.92 -14.41 15.26
C ASN A 179 8.40 -13.84 13.91
N PHE A 180 8.16 -12.55 13.70
CA PHE A 180 8.54 -11.90 12.45
C PHE A 180 10.04 -11.77 12.22
N GLY A 181 10.85 -11.80 13.28
CA GLY A 181 12.31 -11.80 13.15
C GLY A 181 12.87 -13.04 12.44
N LEU A 182 12.05 -14.09 12.28
CA LEU A 182 12.37 -15.31 11.54
C LEU A 182 11.63 -15.40 10.19
N MET A 183 10.80 -14.41 9.86
CA MET A 183 9.98 -14.47 8.66
C MET A 183 10.74 -13.89 7.47
N ASP A 184 11.14 -14.77 6.55
CA ASP A 184 11.72 -14.37 5.27
C ASP A 184 10.72 -13.51 4.46
N TRP A 185 11.27 -12.63 3.64
CA TRP A 185 10.54 -11.73 2.77
C TRP A 185 9.54 -12.47 1.88
N ASN A 186 9.90 -13.65 1.36
CA ASN A 186 8.98 -14.43 0.52
C ASN A 186 7.68 -14.77 1.26
N LYS A 187 7.78 -15.08 2.57
CA LYS A 187 6.60 -15.38 3.39
C LYS A 187 5.80 -14.12 3.68
N LEU A 188 6.45 -13.00 4.01
CA LEU A 188 5.76 -11.76 4.32
C LEU A 188 5.07 -11.15 3.08
N ASN A 189 5.71 -11.24 1.91
CA ASN A 189 5.09 -10.87 0.62
C ASN A 189 3.96 -11.81 0.21
N ALA A 190 4.08 -13.12 0.40
CA ALA A 190 2.98 -14.05 0.12
C ALA A 190 1.77 -13.82 1.05
N LEU A 191 2.03 -13.32 2.26
CA LEU A 191 1.02 -13.12 3.30
C LEU A 191 0.20 -11.85 3.09
N VAL A 192 0.87 -10.73 2.78
CA VAL A 192 0.19 -9.43 2.63
C VAL A 192 -0.05 -9.06 1.16
N GLY A 193 0.78 -9.58 0.24
CA GLY A 193 0.72 -9.25 -1.18
C GLY A 193 1.29 -7.87 -1.48
N TYR A 194 2.11 -7.78 -2.53
CA TYR A 194 2.72 -6.52 -2.94
C TYR A 194 1.70 -5.43 -3.33
N SER A 195 0.56 -5.82 -3.91
CA SER A 195 -0.51 -4.89 -4.26
C SER A 195 -1.04 -4.14 -3.03
N VAL A 196 -0.97 -4.73 -1.84
CA VAL A 196 -1.43 -4.10 -0.59
C VAL A 196 -0.38 -3.15 -0.03
N ALA A 197 0.90 -3.43 -0.22
CA ALA A 197 2.00 -2.50 0.10
C ALA A 197 1.86 -1.15 -0.59
N LYS A 198 1.36 -1.18 -1.83
CA LYS A 198 1.09 0.00 -2.66
C LYS A 198 -0.14 0.79 -2.24
N ASN A 199 -0.90 0.32 -1.24
CA ASN A 199 -2.13 0.98 -0.84
C ASN A 199 -1.81 2.22 -0.01
N VAL A 200 -1.76 3.37 -0.67
CA VAL A 200 -1.30 4.65 -0.14
C VAL A 200 -2.46 5.54 0.30
N THR A 201 -2.24 6.36 1.32
CA THR A 201 -3.23 7.31 1.83
C THR A 201 -3.00 8.70 1.25
N LEU A 202 -4.04 9.54 1.18
CA LEU A 202 -3.89 10.91 0.67
C LEU A 202 -2.79 11.73 1.40
N PRO A 203 -2.66 11.67 2.74
CA PRO A 203 -1.54 12.34 3.42
C PRO A 203 -0.16 11.85 2.96
N THR A 204 0.02 10.53 2.80
CA THR A 204 1.30 9.96 2.35
C THR A 204 1.62 10.32 0.90
N GLU A 205 0.60 10.50 0.05
CA GLU A 205 0.79 10.98 -1.33
C GLU A 205 1.23 12.44 -1.36
N TYR A 206 0.67 13.31 -0.52
CA TYR A 206 1.11 14.71 -0.43
C TYR A 206 2.57 14.82 0.03
N GLU A 207 2.96 14.00 1.01
CA GLU A 207 4.35 13.93 1.46
C GLU A 207 5.27 13.38 0.36
N ALA A 208 4.83 12.37 -0.39
CA ALA A 208 5.56 11.82 -1.53
C ALA A 208 5.72 12.83 -2.68
N ASP A 209 4.68 13.62 -2.97
CA ASP A 209 4.75 14.70 -3.95
C ASP A 209 5.73 15.79 -3.52
N GLU A 210 5.63 16.28 -2.28
CA GLU A 210 6.52 17.32 -1.76
C GLU A 210 7.99 16.86 -1.79
N GLY A 211 8.26 15.66 -1.27
CA GLY A 211 9.61 15.09 -1.28
C GLY A 211 10.11 14.83 -2.70
N GLY A 212 9.27 14.29 -3.58
CA GLY A 212 9.62 14.02 -4.96
C GLY A 212 10.00 15.29 -5.73
N PHE A 213 9.24 16.37 -5.56
CA PHE A 213 9.59 17.68 -6.11
C PHE A 213 10.92 18.20 -5.54
N ARG A 214 11.15 18.08 -4.24
CA ARG A 214 12.41 18.52 -3.62
C ARG A 214 13.61 17.73 -4.15
N ILE A 215 13.51 16.40 -4.21
CA ILE A 215 14.58 15.52 -4.70
C ILE A 215 14.87 15.83 -6.18
N MET A 216 13.85 15.87 -7.05
CA MET A 216 14.10 16.11 -8.47
C MET A 216 14.69 17.51 -8.74
N THR A 217 14.25 18.54 -8.01
CA THR A 217 14.71 19.91 -8.23
C THR A 217 16.12 20.14 -7.72
N SER A 218 16.45 19.60 -6.54
CA SER A 218 17.81 19.60 -5.99
C SER A 218 18.80 18.83 -6.88
N ALA A 219 18.38 17.71 -7.48
CA ALA A 219 19.16 17.00 -8.49
C ALA A 219 19.26 17.75 -9.85
N GLY A 220 18.55 18.85 -10.03
CA GLY A 220 18.61 19.74 -11.20
C GLY A 220 17.74 19.31 -12.38
N PHE A 221 16.67 18.53 -12.14
CA PHE A 221 15.62 18.27 -13.13
C PHE A 221 14.60 19.41 -13.19
N ASN A 222 13.89 19.53 -14.31
CA ASN A 222 12.92 20.61 -14.50
C ASN A 222 11.55 20.28 -13.87
N PRO A 223 11.14 20.96 -12.77
CA PRO A 223 9.86 20.68 -12.12
C PRO A 223 8.65 21.08 -12.97
N ALA A 224 8.83 21.94 -13.98
CA ALA A 224 7.75 22.36 -14.87
C ALA A 224 7.29 21.23 -15.81
N ALA A 225 8.14 20.24 -16.09
CA ALA A 225 7.76 19.07 -16.88
C ALA A 225 6.71 18.24 -16.15
N GLY A 226 6.85 18.10 -14.82
CA GLY A 226 5.83 17.53 -13.95
C GLY A 226 4.46 18.14 -14.25
N ARG A 227 4.29 19.45 -14.18
CA ARG A 227 2.95 20.08 -14.34
C ARG A 227 2.12 19.68 -15.56
N ARG A 228 2.72 19.31 -16.72
CA ARG A 228 1.95 18.96 -17.93
C ARG A 228 1.27 17.59 -17.85
N ARG A 229 1.90 16.60 -17.21
CA ARG A 229 1.37 15.22 -17.10
C ARG A 229 1.26 14.70 -15.68
N TRP A 230 1.80 15.39 -14.67
CA TRP A 230 1.70 15.05 -13.25
C TRP A 230 0.26 14.99 -12.77
N ARG A 231 -0.62 15.89 -13.23
CA ARG A 231 -2.06 15.78 -12.94
C ARG A 231 -2.65 14.47 -13.45
N ALA A 232 -2.25 14.00 -14.63
CA ALA A 232 -2.71 12.72 -15.17
C ALA A 232 -2.06 11.53 -14.45
N TRP A 233 -0.77 11.65 -14.06
CA TRP A 233 -0.06 10.63 -13.29
C TRP A 233 -0.61 10.50 -11.88
N ALA A 234 -0.66 11.57 -11.07
CA ALA A 234 -1.22 11.55 -9.71
C ALA A 234 -2.67 11.02 -9.68
N ILE A 235 -3.51 11.42 -10.66
CA ILE A 235 -4.86 10.88 -10.80
C ILE A 235 -4.85 9.39 -11.19
N SER A 236 -3.98 8.97 -12.12
CA SER A 236 -3.84 7.56 -12.53
C SER A 236 -3.30 6.68 -11.41
N THR A 237 -2.35 7.17 -10.60
CA THR A 237 -1.73 6.45 -9.49
C THR A 237 -2.74 6.25 -8.37
N ILE A 238 -3.53 7.27 -8.03
CA ILE A 238 -4.64 7.18 -7.07
C ILE A 238 -5.72 6.22 -7.57
N LEU A 239 -6.13 6.30 -8.85
CA LEU A 239 -7.19 5.44 -9.41
C LEU A 239 -6.76 3.98 -9.58
N GLN A 240 -5.53 3.72 -10.03
CA GLN A 240 -5.02 2.35 -10.19
C GLN A 240 -4.70 1.67 -8.84
N ARG A 241 -4.31 2.43 -7.81
CA ARG A 241 -4.00 1.89 -6.48
C ARG A 241 -5.21 1.77 -5.55
N SER A 242 -6.28 2.55 -5.77
CA SER A 242 -7.54 2.48 -4.98
C SER A 242 -8.56 1.44 -5.47
N GLY A 243 -8.30 0.76 -6.59
CA GLY A 243 -9.23 -0.22 -7.16
C GLY A 243 -10.52 0.39 -7.74
N ALA A 244 -10.62 1.72 -7.80
CA ALA A 244 -11.73 2.41 -8.45
C ALA A 244 -11.56 2.32 -9.98
N ARG A 245 -12.20 1.32 -10.59
CA ARG A 245 -12.51 1.33 -12.02
C ARG A 245 -13.85 2.00 -12.26
#